data_AF-A0A376ZQR5-F1
#
_entry.id   AF-A0A376ZQR5-F1
#
_cell.length_a   1.000
_cell.length_b   1.000
_cell.length_c   1.000
_cell.angle_alpha   90.00
_cell.angle_beta   90.00
_cell.angle_gamma   90.00
#
_symmetry.space_group_name_H-M   'P 1'
#
loop_
_entity.id
_entity.type
_entity.pdbx_description
1 polymer ?
#
loop_
_entity_poly.entity_id
_entity_poly.type
_entity_poly.pdbx_seq_one_letter_code
_entity_poly.pdbx_strand_id
1 'polypeptide(L)' 'MGDFLSVVQMKLPVKIVVFNNSVLGFVAMEMKAGGYLTDGTELHDTNFARIAEACGITGTV' A
#
# COMPACT_ATOMS: atom_id res chain seq x y z
N MET A 1 8.30 -1.49 -1.06
CA MET A 1 8.05 -1.42 -2.52
C MET A 1 9.34 -1.59 -3.36
N GLY A 2 10.33 -2.38 -2.90
CA GLY A 2 11.57 -2.57 -3.67
C GLY A 2 11.34 -3.33 -4.98
N ASP A 3 10.48 -4.35 -4.94
CA ASP A 3 10.20 -5.21 -6.10
C ASP A 3 9.23 -4.60 -7.12
N PHE A 4 8.71 -3.40 -6.86
CA PHE A 4 7.82 -2.71 -7.79
C PHE A 4 8.56 -2.32 -9.08
N LEU A 5 9.85 -1.96 -8.97
CA LEU A 5 10.75 -1.72 -10.11
C LEU A 5 11.08 -3.02 -10.87
N SER A 6 11.15 -4.15 -10.16
CA SER A 6 11.41 -5.46 -10.76
C SER A 6 10.34 -5.85 -11.77
N VAL A 7 9.07 -5.52 -11.49
CA VAL A 7 7.93 -5.73 -12.41
C VAL A 7 8.14 -5.02 -13.74
N VAL A 8 8.59 -3.77 -13.69
CA VAL A 8 8.86 -2.93 -14.86
C VAL A 8 10.07 -3.47 -15.62
N GLN A 9 11.16 -3.75 -14.92
CA GLN A 9 12.40 -4.23 -15.52
C GLN A 9 12.21 -5.57 -16.24
N MET A 10 11.43 -6.49 -15.66
CA MET A 10 11.16 -7.81 -16.24
C MET A 10 9.99 -7.81 -17.24
N LYS A 11 9.35 -6.65 -17.49
CA LYS A 11 8.20 -6.51 -18.40
C LYS A 11 7.07 -7.50 -18.10
N LEU A 12 6.80 -7.73 -16.82
CA LEU A 12 5.77 -8.67 -16.39
C LEU A 12 4.38 -8.03 -16.51
N PRO A 13 3.41 -8.64 -17.23
CA PRO A 13 2.08 -8.09 -17.41
C PRO A 13 1.20 -8.35 -16.17
N VAL A 14 1.54 -7.75 -15.04
CA VAL A 14 0.81 -7.88 -13.78
C VAL A 14 -0.09 -6.67 -13.52
N LYS A 15 -1.20 -6.88 -12.82
CA LYS A 15 -2.09 -5.83 -12.33
C LYS A 15 -1.97 -5.76 -10.82
N ILE A 16 -1.57 -4.61 -10.29
CA ILE A 16 -1.39 -4.39 -8.85
C ILE A 16 -2.59 -3.59 -8.35
N VAL A 17 -3.27 -4.12 -7.32
CA VAL A 17 -4.41 -3.46 -6.66
C VAL A 17 -3.99 -3.15 -5.23
N VAL A 18 -3.97 -1.87 -4.87
CA VAL A 18 -3.61 -1.41 -3.53
C VAL A 18 -4.87 -1.02 -2.78
N PHE A 19 -5.14 -1.68 -1.67
CA PHE A 19 -6.17 -1.26 -0.72
C PHE A 19 -5.55 -0.20 0.21
N ASN A 20 -5.76 1.07 -0.13
CA ASN A 20 -5.24 2.18 0.65
C ASN A 20 -6.27 2.66 1.67
N ASN A 21 -6.19 2.15 2.89
CA ASN A 21 -7.00 2.56 4.03
C ASN A 21 -6.20 3.36 5.07
N SER A 22 -4.95 3.74 4.74
CA SER A 22 -4.02 4.47 5.62
C SER A 22 -3.87 3.85 7.02
N VAL A 23 -4.10 2.55 7.16
CA VAL A 23 -4.03 1.82 8.44
C VAL A 23 -3.60 0.37 8.24
N LEU A 24 -2.90 -0.18 9.21
CA LEU A 24 -2.67 -1.62 9.33
C LEU A 24 -3.97 -2.32 9.78
N GLY A 25 -4.92 -2.47 8.86
CA GLY A 25 -6.32 -2.79 9.18
C GLY A 25 -6.56 -4.05 10.03
N PHE A 26 -5.80 -5.13 9.79
CA PHE A 26 -5.93 -6.34 10.61
C PHE A 26 -5.44 -6.13 12.04
N VAL A 27 -4.30 -5.46 12.22
CA VAL A 27 -3.73 -5.17 13.54
C VAL A 27 -4.60 -4.17 14.30
N ALA A 28 -5.10 -3.14 13.62
CA ALA A 28 -6.01 -2.17 14.21
C ALA A 28 -7.32 -2.81 14.69
N MET A 29 -7.87 -3.79 13.95
CA MET A 29 -9.04 -4.54 14.39
C MET A 29 -8.76 -5.40 15.63
N GLU A 30 -7.63 -6.09 15.68
CA GLU A 30 -7.25 -6.91 16.84
C GLU A 30 -7.04 -6.05 18.10
N MET A 31 -6.39 -4.90 17.97
CA MET A 31 -6.22 -3.95 19.08
C MET A 31 -7.56 -3.38 19.56
N LYS A 32 -8.46 -3.04 18.63
CA LYS A 32 -9.81 -2.53 18.95
C LYS A 32 -10.69 -3.59 19.60
N ALA A 33 -10.61 -4.84 19.17
CA ALA A 33 -11.29 -5.96 19.81
C ALA A 33 -10.72 -6.29 21.20
N GLY A 34 -9.40 -6.10 21.39
CA GLY A 34 -8.71 -6.26 22.67
C GLY A 34 -8.86 -5.08 23.64
N GLY A 35 -9.53 -4.00 23.25
CA GLY A 35 -9.76 -2.81 24.08
C GLY A 35 -8.58 -1.83 24.17
N TYR A 36 -7.57 -1.95 23.30
CA TYR A 36 -6.40 -1.08 23.25
C TYR A 36 -6.61 0.09 22.27
N LEU A 37 -5.95 1.21 22.56
CA LEU A 37 -5.79 2.33 21.62
C LEU A 37 -4.95 1.88 20.43
N THR A 38 -5.35 2.22 19.21
CA THR A 38 -4.73 1.81 17.94
C THR A 38 -3.42 2.57 17.62
N ASP A 39 -2.63 2.89 18.64
CA ASP A 39 -1.35 3.59 18.50
C ASP A 39 -0.37 2.76 17.66
N GLY A 40 0.20 3.38 16.62
CA GLY A 40 1.18 2.75 15.72
C GLY A 40 0.59 1.95 14.54
N THR A 41 -0.73 1.94 14.38
CA THR A 41 -1.38 1.31 13.20
C THR A 41 -1.69 2.29 12.08
N GLU A 42 -1.58 3.59 12.33
CA GLU A 42 -1.76 4.63 11.33
C GLU A 42 -0.57 4.67 10.37
N LEU A 43 -0.87 4.77 9.07
CA LEU A 43 0.09 4.99 8.02
C LEU A 43 -0.10 6.40 7.48
N HIS A 44 1.00 7.08 7.17
CA HIS A 44 0.92 8.38 6.52
C HIS A 44 0.28 8.24 5.14
N ASP A 45 -0.64 9.15 4.83
CA ASP A 45 -1.35 9.19 3.54
C ASP A 45 -0.35 9.19 2.38
N THR A 46 -0.33 8.08 1.65
CA THR A 46 0.62 7.82 0.57
C THR A 46 -0.12 7.67 -0.74
N ASN A 47 0.28 8.44 -1.75
CA ASN A 47 -0.30 8.34 -3.09
C ASN A 47 0.45 7.29 -3.92
N PHE A 48 -0.07 6.06 -3.92
CA PHE A 48 0.51 4.93 -4.65
C PHE A 48 0.43 5.08 -6.17
N ALA A 49 -0.55 5.81 -6.70
CA ALA A 49 -0.65 6.09 -8.14
C ALA A 49 0.53 6.95 -8.62
N ARG A 50 0.91 7.98 -7.85
CA ARG A 50 2.09 8.81 -8.14
C ARG A 50 3.40 8.04 -8.03
N ILE A 51 3.50 7.08 -7.12
CA ILE A 51 4.64 6.17 -7.04
C ILE A 51 4.69 5.27 -8.28
N ALA A 52 3.54 4.75 -8.73
CA ALA A 52 3.45 3.94 -9.93
C ALA A 52 3.97 4.69 -11.17
N GLU A 53 3.48 5.91 -11.38
CA GLU A 53 3.91 6.79 -12.47
C GLU A 53 5.42 7.07 -12.43
N ALA A 54 5.97 7.35 -11.25
CA ALA A 54 7.42 7.59 -11.09
C ALA A 54 8.27 6.36 -11.41
N CYS A 55 7.71 5.15 -11.28
CA CYS A 55 8.38 3.90 -11.63
C CYS A 55 8.13 3.44 -13.08
N GLY A 56 7.34 4.16 -13.88
CA GLY A 56 7.03 3.80 -15.26
C GLY A 56 5.87 2.81 -15.40
N ILE A 57 5.01 2.71 -14.39
CA ILE A 57 3.74 1.94 -14.43
C ILE A 57 2.58 2.94 -14.47
N THR A 58 1.57 2.66 -15.28
CA THR A 58 0.34 3.48 -15.29
C THR A 58 -0.35 3.41 -13.93
N GLY A 59 -0.45 4.55 -13.25
CA GLY A 59 -1.13 4.71 -11.98
C GLY A 59 -2.57 5.17 -12.19
N THR A 60 -3.53 4.37 -11.73
CA THR A 60 -4.95 4.74 -11.70
C THR A 60 -5.42 4.95 -10.27
N VAL A 61 -6.30 5.95 -10.09
CA VAL A 61 -6.87 6.36 -8.78
C VAL A 61 -8.14 5.56 -8.48
#